data_AF-A0A259CFS4-F1
#
_entry.id   AF-A0A259CFS4-F1
#
_cell.length_a   1.000
_cell.length_b   1.000
_cell.length_c   1.000
_cell.angle_alpha   90.00
_cell.angle_beta   90.00
_cell.angle_gamma   90.00
#
_symmetry.space_group_name_H-M   'P 1'
#
loop_
_entity.id
_entity.type
_entity.pdbx_description
1 polymer ?
#
loop_
_entity_poly.entity_id
_entity_poly.type
_entity_poly.pdbx_seq_one_letter_code
_entity_poly.pdbx_strand_id
1 'polypeptide(L)'
;MTPSVRWAFGSFFFLYFAYVGLVSPYASLFFLDRGFSVIEIAVLMSMLQITRIVGPFSWGWLSDYLSDRIGIIRFCACLAAVTFLCIFFLHSYIAFFIWMFVLHTILSSLMPLGESATVHALFKDNSFDKRYGRLRLWGSI
;
A
#
# COMPACT_ATOMS: atom_id res chain seq x y z
N MET A 1 -12.14 3.42 21.01
CA MET A 1 -11.07 2.58 20.44
C MET A 1 -10.30 1.88 21.55
N THR A 2 -10.28 0.55 21.55
CA THR A 2 -9.44 -0.25 22.47
C THR A 2 -7.95 -0.04 22.16
N PRO A 3 -7.04 -0.28 23.13
CA PRO A 3 -5.60 -0.16 22.91
C PRO A 3 -5.09 -1.02 21.75
N SER A 4 -5.61 -2.25 21.61
CA SER A 4 -5.22 -3.19 20.56
C SER A 4 -5.50 -2.68 19.14
N VAL A 5 -6.66 -2.05 18.93
CA VAL A 5 -7.02 -1.49 17.62
C VAL A 5 -6.11 -0.33 17.24
N ARG A 6 -5.70 0.51 18.21
CA ARG A 6 -4.78 1.63 17.96
C ARG A 6 -3.39 1.15 17.53
N TRP A 7 -2.86 0.11 18.18
CA TRP A 7 -1.60 -0.51 17.79
C TRP A 7 -1.70 -1.14 16.39
N ALA A 8 -2.81 -1.81 16.07
CA ALA A 8 -3.02 -2.40 14.75
C ALA A 8 -2.99 -1.35 13.62
N PHE A 9 -3.67 -0.22 13.78
CA PHE A 9 -3.61 0.88 12.80
C PHE A 9 -2.23 1.55 12.75
N GLY A 10 -1.57 1.74 13.89
CA GLY A 10 -0.21 2.30 13.95
C GLY A 10 0.80 1.41 13.19
N SER A 11 0.78 0.10 13.45
CA SER A 11 1.61 -0.87 12.74
C SER A 11 1.29 -0.93 11.25
N PHE A 12 0.01 -0.80 10.86
CA PHE A 12 -0.38 -0.74 9.46
C PHE A 12 0.26 0.45 8.73
N PHE A 13 0.14 1.67 9.29
CA PHE A 13 0.77 2.86 8.70
C PHE A 13 2.29 2.73 8.67
N PHE A 14 2.90 2.31 9.79
CA PHE A 14 4.34 2.11 9.86
C PHE A 14 4.85 1.13 8.80
N LEU A 15 4.25 -0.05 8.67
CA LEU A 15 4.65 -1.06 7.68
C LEU A 15 4.45 -0.57 6.24
N TYR A 16 3.34 0.12 5.97
CA TYR A 16 3.08 0.68 4.65
C TYR A 16 4.11 1.75 4.27
N PHE A 17 4.41 2.68 5.17
CA PHE A 17 5.39 3.74 4.91
C PHE A 17 6.84 3.22 4.91
N ALA A 18 7.17 2.24 5.75
CA ALA A 18 8.45 1.54 5.70
C ALA A 18 8.65 0.84 4.35
N TYR A 19 7.61 0.16 3.81
CA TYR A 19 7.65 -0.40 2.47
C TYR A 19 7.90 0.68 1.41
N VAL A 20 7.16 1.79 1.43
CA VAL A 20 7.33 2.88 0.46
C VAL A 20 8.74 3.49 0.56
N GLY A 21 9.24 3.70 1.77
CA GLY A 21 10.57 4.25 2.04
C GLY A 21 11.72 3.33 1.62
N LEU A 22 11.53 2.02 1.63
CA LEU A 22 12.50 1.05 1.11
C LEU A 22 12.38 0.92 -0.42
N VAL A 23 11.17 0.79 -0.96
CA VAL A 23 10.99 0.56 -2.41
C VAL A 23 11.35 1.79 -3.23
N SER A 24 11.04 3.00 -2.78
CA SER A 24 11.28 4.22 -3.55
C SER A 24 12.76 4.42 -3.96
N PRO A 25 13.76 4.29 -3.05
CA PRO A 25 15.18 4.42 -3.44
C PRO A 25 15.77 3.12 -4.00
N TYR A 26 15.36 1.94 -3.52
CA TYR A 26 16.05 0.68 -3.85
C TYR A 26 15.46 -0.05 -5.06
N ALA A 27 14.23 0.21 -5.49
CA ALA A 27 13.61 -0.51 -6.62
C ALA A 27 14.39 -0.31 -7.92
N SER A 28 14.75 0.94 -8.25
CA SER A 28 15.52 1.23 -9.46
C SER A 28 16.90 0.57 -9.44
N LEU A 29 17.56 0.55 -8.28
CA LEU A 29 18.85 -0.12 -8.07
C LEU A 29 18.74 -1.64 -8.24
N PHE A 30 17.68 -2.26 -7.70
CA PHE A 30 17.42 -3.68 -7.85
C PHE A 30 17.24 -4.08 -9.32
N PHE A 31 16.50 -3.28 -10.10
CA PHE A 31 16.31 -3.53 -11.52
C PHE A 31 17.58 -3.28 -12.35
N LEU A 32 18.40 -2.30 -11.95
CA LEU A 32 19.68 -2.02 -12.57
C LEU A 32 20.66 -3.20 -12.37
N ASP A 33 20.76 -3.75 -11.17
CA ASP A 33 21.60 -4.92 -10.84
C ASP A 33 21.17 -6.17 -11.63
N ARG A 34 19.87 -6.27 -11.97
CA ARG A 34 19.32 -7.34 -12.81
C ARG A 34 19.59 -7.17 -14.31
N GLY A 35 20.25 -6.07 -14.71
CA GLY A 35 20.64 -5.78 -16.08
C GLY A 35 19.55 -5.14 -16.94
N PHE A 36 18.48 -4.60 -16.35
CA PHE A 36 17.45 -3.88 -17.12
C PHE A 36 17.93 -2.52 -17.61
N SER A 37 17.45 -2.12 -18.78
CA SER A 37 17.75 -0.82 -19.37
C SER A 37 17.08 0.32 -18.61
N VAL A 38 17.62 1.53 -18.75
CA VAL A 38 17.07 2.74 -18.13
C VAL A 38 15.61 2.99 -18.54
N ILE A 39 15.25 2.68 -19.79
CA ILE A 39 13.88 2.83 -20.31
C ILE A 39 12.93 1.82 -19.66
N GLU A 40 13.34 0.56 -19.53
CA GLU A 40 12.56 -0.49 -18.86
C GLU A 40 12.32 -0.16 -17.39
N ILE A 41 13.34 0.34 -16.69
CA ILE A 41 13.22 0.80 -15.30
C ILE A 41 12.26 1.98 -15.22
N ALA A 42 12.35 2.95 -16.14
CA ALA A 42 11.44 4.09 -16.16
C ALA A 42 9.99 3.67 -16.39
N VAL A 43 9.74 2.73 -17.31
CA VAL A 43 8.41 2.18 -17.58
C VAL A 43 7.87 1.46 -16.34
N LEU A 44 8.69 0.62 -15.70
CA LEU A 44 8.32 -0.01 -14.43
C LEU A 44 7.96 1.09 -13.42
N MET A 45 8.89 1.98 -13.07
CA MET A 45 8.68 2.99 -12.04
C MET A 45 7.49 3.92 -12.32
N SER A 46 7.11 4.12 -13.59
CA SER A 46 5.89 4.85 -13.96
C SER A 46 4.60 4.19 -13.47
N MET A 47 4.58 2.86 -13.31
CA MET A 47 3.42 2.14 -12.78
C MET A 47 3.07 2.58 -11.36
N LEU A 48 4.06 2.95 -10.55
CA LEU A 48 3.85 3.51 -9.21
C LEU A 48 2.88 4.70 -9.24
N GLN A 49 2.98 5.52 -10.29
CA GLN A 49 2.18 6.73 -10.47
C GLN A 49 0.82 6.41 -11.10
N ILE A 50 0.80 5.56 -12.14
CA ILE A 50 -0.45 5.14 -12.81
C ILE A 50 -1.40 4.54 -11.80
N THR A 51 -0.91 3.65 -10.94
CA THR A 51 -1.78 2.98 -9.99
C THR A 51 -2.27 3.89 -8.87
N ARG A 52 -1.56 4.98 -8.56
CA ARG A 52 -2.07 6.01 -7.64
C ARG A 52 -3.23 6.82 -8.24
N ILE A 53 -3.32 6.90 -9.56
CA ILE A 53 -4.44 7.56 -10.23
C ILE A 53 -5.64 6.59 -10.27
N VAL A 54 -5.42 5.36 -10.73
CA VAL A 54 -6.52 4.40 -10.95
C VAL A 54 -7.03 3.78 -9.64
N GLY A 55 -6.13 3.52 -8.70
CA GLY A 55 -6.41 2.83 -7.44
C GLY A 55 -7.56 3.44 -6.64
N PRO A 56 -7.52 4.74 -6.29
CA PRO A 56 -8.56 5.36 -5.47
C PRO A 56 -9.97 5.25 -6.09
N PHE A 57 -10.10 5.33 -7.41
CA PHE A 57 -11.39 5.20 -8.10
C PHE A 57 -11.92 3.76 -8.03
N SER A 58 -11.09 2.78 -8.36
CA SER A 58 -11.49 1.37 -8.37
C SER A 58 -11.85 0.87 -6.96
N TRP A 59 -11.05 1.26 -5.97
CA TRP A 59 -11.24 0.79 -4.59
C TRP A 59 -12.29 1.58 -3.82
N GLY A 60 -12.53 2.85 -4.16
CA GLY A 60 -13.66 3.62 -3.64
C GLY A 60 -15.00 2.96 -3.97
N TRP A 61 -15.18 2.57 -5.24
CA TRP A 61 -16.38 1.85 -5.68
C TRP A 61 -16.53 0.48 -5.01
N LEU A 62 -15.44 -0.29 -4.89
CA LEU A 62 -15.47 -1.61 -4.26
C LEU A 62 -15.75 -1.54 -2.75
N SER A 63 -15.21 -0.54 -2.06
CA SER A 63 -15.46 -0.26 -0.64
C SER A 63 -16.94 -0.03 -0.36
N ASP A 64 -17.61 0.73 -1.23
CA ASP A 64 -19.02 1.06 -1.07
C ASP A 64 -19.92 -0.15 -1.32
N TYR A 65 -19.48 -1.09 -2.18
CA TYR A 65 -20.20 -2.33 -2.42
C TYR A 65 -20.06 -3.35 -1.28
N LEU A 66 -18.87 -3.51 -0.69
CA LEU A 66 -18.62 -4.59 0.28
C LEU A 66 -19.00 -4.28 1.73
N SER A 67 -19.17 -3.01 2.12
CA SER A 67 -19.51 -2.57 3.49
C SER A 67 -18.58 -3.04 4.64
N ASP A 68 -17.61 -3.93 4.39
CA ASP A 68 -16.57 -4.38 5.35
C ASP A 68 -15.16 -3.93 4.91
N ARG A 69 -14.80 -2.72 5.34
CA ARG A 69 -13.52 -2.09 4.99
C ARG A 69 -12.32 -2.75 5.65
N ILE A 70 -12.49 -3.31 6.86
CA ILE A 70 -11.38 -3.91 7.62
C ILE A 70 -11.03 -5.29 7.05
N GLY A 71 -12.03 -6.08 6.65
CA GLY A 71 -11.81 -7.36 5.98
C GLY A 71 -11.00 -7.19 4.68
N ILE A 72 -11.34 -6.19 3.87
CA ILE A 72 -10.63 -5.87 2.62
C ILE A 72 -9.17 -5.49 2.89
N ILE A 73 -8.91 -4.62 3.89
CA ILE A 73 -7.53 -4.22 4.23
C ILE A 73 -6.68 -5.44 4.59
N ARG A 74 -7.20 -6.36 5.41
CA ARG A 74 -6.48 -7.57 5.81
C ARG A 74 -6.21 -8.48 4.61
N PHE A 75 -7.22 -8.67 3.75
CA PHE A 75 -7.07 -9.46 2.54
C PHE A 75 -6.04 -8.86 1.59
N CYS A 76 -6.13 -7.56 1.29
CA CYS A 76 -5.18 -6.85 0.46
C CYS A 76 -3.77 -6.86 1.04
N ALA A 77 -3.59 -6.72 2.36
CA ALA A 77 -2.28 -6.80 3.00
C ALA A 77 -1.65 -8.20 2.86
N CYS A 78 -2.42 -9.27 3.12
CA CYS A 78 -1.95 -10.64 2.90
C CYS A 78 -1.63 -10.90 1.43
N LEU A 79 -2.50 -10.46 0.52
CA LEU A 79 -2.31 -10.62 -0.91
C LEU A 79 -1.06 -9.88 -1.39
N ALA A 80 -0.85 -8.63 -0.94
CA ALA A 80 0.35 -7.85 -1.25
C ALA A 80 1.62 -8.54 -0.74
N ALA A 81 1.59 -9.12 0.46
CA ALA A 81 2.73 -9.86 1.01
C ALA A 81 3.06 -11.11 0.16
N VAL A 82 2.04 -11.89 -0.22
CA VAL A 82 2.21 -13.07 -1.10
C VAL A 82 2.73 -12.65 -2.46
N THR A 83 2.15 -11.61 -3.07
CA THR A 83 2.61 -11.07 -4.35
C THR A 83 4.05 -10.59 -4.23
N PHE A 84 4.43 -9.90 -3.15
CA PHE A 84 5.81 -9.45 -2.95
C PHE A 84 6.78 -10.63 -2.89
N LEU A 85 6.45 -11.73 -2.21
CA LEU A 85 7.29 -12.94 -2.16
C LEU A 85 7.53 -13.57 -3.54
N CYS A 86 6.62 -13.39 -4.50
CA CYS A 86 6.84 -13.87 -5.86
C CYS A 86 8.09 -13.25 -6.52
N ILE A 87 8.56 -12.08 -6.05
CA ILE A 87 9.72 -11.38 -6.62
C ILE A 87 10.98 -12.28 -6.74
N PHE A 88 11.18 -13.21 -5.79
CA PHE A 88 12.33 -14.10 -5.75
C PHE A 88 12.33 -15.16 -6.86
N PHE A 89 11.16 -15.44 -7.45
CA PHE A 89 11.00 -16.44 -8.50
C PHE A 89 11.00 -15.81 -9.92
N LEU A 90 10.98 -14.48 -10.02
CA LEU A 90 10.88 -13.77 -11.30
C LEU A 90 12.26 -13.54 -11.92
N HIS A 91 12.39 -13.91 -13.20
CA HIS A 91 13.64 -13.79 -13.96
C HIS A 91 13.47 -12.99 -15.27
N SER A 92 12.22 -12.76 -15.73
CA SER A 92 11.93 -12.07 -16.99
C SER A 92 11.36 -10.68 -16.75
N TYR A 93 11.69 -9.73 -17.63
CA TYR A 93 11.16 -8.37 -17.62
C TYR A 93 9.62 -8.34 -17.59
N ILE A 94 8.97 -9.14 -18.45
CA ILE A 94 7.50 -9.20 -18.52
C ILE A 94 6.92 -9.70 -17.19
N ALA A 95 7.61 -10.62 -16.53
CA ALA A 95 7.20 -11.16 -15.24
C ALA A 95 7.29 -10.07 -14.15
N PHE A 96 8.35 -9.25 -14.15
CA PHE A 96 8.46 -8.08 -13.29
C PHE A 96 7.42 -7.01 -13.60
N PHE A 97 7.11 -6.77 -14.88
CA PHE A 97 6.10 -5.82 -15.30
C PHE A 97 4.71 -6.18 -14.76
N ILE A 98 4.28 -7.43 -14.96
CA ILE A 98 3.00 -7.93 -14.43
C ILE A 98 3.01 -7.89 -12.90
N TRP A 99 4.09 -8.35 -12.27
CA TRP A 99 4.24 -8.34 -10.82
C TRP A 99 4.09 -6.93 -10.25
N MET A 100 4.76 -5.94 -10.86
CA MET A 100 4.76 -4.58 -10.34
C MET A 100 3.41 -3.90 -10.53
N PHE A 101 2.72 -4.18 -11.62
CA PHE A 101 1.36 -3.74 -11.87
C PHE A 101 0.39 -4.29 -10.80
N VAL A 102 0.41 -5.61 -10.57
CA VAL A 102 -0.48 -6.28 -9.61
C VAL A 102 -0.19 -5.79 -8.20
N LEU A 103 1.07 -5.79 -7.79
CA LEU A 103 1.48 -5.36 -6.46
C LEU A 103 1.07 -3.91 -6.19
N HIS A 104 1.33 -2.99 -7.12
CA HIS A 104 0.96 -1.59 -6.92
C HIS A 104 -0.55 -1.38 -6.95
N THR A 105 -1.30 -2.14 -7.75
CA THR A 105 -2.77 -2.14 -7.74
C THR A 105 -3.33 -2.50 -6.37
N ILE A 106 -2.77 -3.50 -5.71
CA ILE A 106 -3.17 -3.90 -4.36
C ILE A 106 -2.74 -2.85 -3.33
N LEU A 107 -1.51 -2.33 -3.43
CA LEU A 107 -1.00 -1.32 -2.50
C LEU A 107 -1.74 0.01 -2.60
N SER A 108 -2.21 0.39 -3.79
CA SER A 108 -2.96 1.63 -4.00
C SER A 108 -4.28 1.67 -3.22
N SER A 109 -4.84 0.51 -2.87
CA SER A 109 -6.06 0.38 -2.05
C SER A 109 -5.78 0.63 -0.58
N LEU A 110 -4.62 0.18 -0.09
CA LEU A 110 -4.31 0.15 1.34
C LEU A 110 -4.40 1.54 1.95
N MET A 111 -3.83 2.56 1.30
CA MET A 111 -3.78 3.92 1.84
C MET A 111 -5.17 4.59 1.97
N PRO A 112 -5.99 4.72 0.90
CA PRO A 112 -7.31 5.33 1.01
C PRO A 112 -8.27 4.54 1.91
N LEU A 113 -8.21 3.19 1.88
CA LEU A 113 -9.01 2.35 2.77
C LEU A 113 -8.58 2.53 4.24
N GLY A 114 -7.28 2.58 4.50
CA GLY A 114 -6.70 2.78 5.82
C GLY A 114 -7.04 4.16 6.41
N GLU A 115 -6.94 5.23 5.61
CA GLU A 115 -7.36 6.57 6.03
C GLU A 115 -8.87 6.62 6.31
N SER A 116 -9.69 6.05 5.42
CA SER A 116 -11.14 6.02 5.60
C SER A 116 -11.59 5.22 6.84
N ALA A 117 -11.00 4.05 7.06
CA ALA A 117 -11.27 3.22 8.24
C ALA A 117 -10.83 3.91 9.55
N THR A 118 -9.69 4.58 9.51
CA THR A 118 -9.19 5.39 10.63
C THR A 118 -10.15 6.53 10.97
N VAL A 119 -10.60 7.28 9.96
CA VAL A 119 -11.55 8.38 10.09
C VAL A 119 -12.87 7.88 10.69
N HIS A 120 -13.44 6.80 10.16
CA HIS A 120 -14.70 6.24 10.68
C HIS A 120 -14.57 5.76 12.13
N ALA A 121 -13.45 5.13 12.50
CA ALA A 121 -13.19 4.69 13.86
C ALA A 121 -12.96 5.86 14.84
N LEU A 122 -12.40 6.98 14.39
CA LEU A 122 -12.18 8.18 15.19
C LEU A 122 -13.44 9.04 15.36
N PHE A 123 -14.30 9.13 14.33
CA PHE A 123 -15.60 9.80 14.42
C PHE A 123 -16.53 9.12 15.42
N LYS A 124 -16.53 7.78 15.47
CA LYS A 124 -17.32 7.00 16.44
C LYS A 124 -16.88 7.20 17.90
N ASP A 125 -15.66 7.70 18.12
CA ASP A 125 -15.02 7.83 19.45
C ASP A 125 -14.91 9.30 19.92
N ASN A 126 -15.51 10.26 19.20
CA ASN A 126 -15.51 11.72 19.48
C ASN A 126 -14.11 12.30 19.81
N SER A 127 -13.04 11.68 19.32
CA SER A 127 -11.64 11.99 19.68
C SER A 127 -10.80 12.43 18.48
N PHE A 128 -11.46 12.95 17.44
CA PHE A 128 -10.89 13.24 16.12
C PHE A 128 -9.66 14.18 16.20
N ASP A 129 -9.78 15.28 16.93
CA ASP A 129 -8.79 16.37 16.94
C ASP A 129 -7.46 16.03 17.64
N LYS A 130 -7.46 15.17 18.67
CA LYS A 130 -6.24 14.91 19.48
C LYS A 130 -5.48 13.64 19.10
N ARG A 131 -6.09 12.70 18.37
CA ARG A 131 -5.55 11.34 18.20
C ARG A 131 -5.21 10.98 16.75
N TYR A 132 -5.82 11.65 15.77
CA TYR A 132 -5.51 11.44 14.35
C TYR A 132 -4.06 11.83 14.03
N GLY A 133 -3.60 12.98 14.54
CA GLY A 133 -2.22 13.46 14.33
C GLY A 133 -1.16 12.48 14.85
N ARG A 134 -1.36 11.85 16.01
CA ARG A 134 -0.44 10.82 16.54
C ARG A 134 -0.42 9.55 15.71
N LEU A 135 -1.54 9.15 15.12
CA LEU A 135 -1.61 7.93 14.31
C LEU A 135 -0.94 8.13 12.94
N ARG A 136 -1.11 9.31 12.33
CA ARG A 136 -0.43 9.68 11.07
C ARG A 136 1.08 9.87 11.26
N LEU A 137 1.51 10.31 12.46
CA LEU A 137 2.92 10.46 12.84
C LEU A 137 3.71 9.13 12.75
N TRP A 138 3.07 7.99 13.02
CA TRP A 138 3.70 6.67 12.81
C TRP A 138 4.01 6.36 11.36
N GLY A 139 3.39 7.06 10.41
CA GLY A 139 3.77 6.99 9.00
C GLY A 139 4.95 7.89 8.63
N SER A 140 5.39 8.76 9.53
CA SER A 140 6.52 9.68 9.32
C SER A 140 7.79 9.26 10.08
N ILE A 141 7.70 8.24 10.94
CA ILE A 141 8.80 7.63 11.71
C ILE A 141 9.17 6.31 11.04
#